data_AF-A0A7C7E5V8-F1
#
_entry.id   AF-A0A7C7E5V8-F1
#
_cell.length_a   1.000
_cell.length_b   1.000
_cell.length_c   1.000
_cell.angle_alpha   90.00
_cell.angle_beta   90.00
_cell.angle_gamma   90.00
#
_symmetry.space_group_name_H-M   'P 1'
#
loop_
_entity.id
_entity.type
_entity.pdbx_description
1 polymer ?
#
loop_
_entity_poly.entity_id
_entity_poly.type
_entity_poly.pdbx_seq_one_letter_code
_entity_poly.pdbx_strand_id
1 'polypeptide(L)'
;GRKGEPASIYINGIQGNIQSQISNGDIITIKTQEEEKDPEIILRDVVGDMLRKTVYINGREYDLKSEIRVNGQIVNDDYKIKNGDSIIIKHAETIKDILNELRISEDSFSISLNGKPCSVSEKIDNGDRIEMKVK
;
A
#
# COMPACT_ATOMS: atom_id res chain seq x y z
N GLY A 1 2.05 27.55 17.21
CA GLY A 1 2.08 27.52 15.74
C GLY A 1 0.69 27.18 15.25
N ARG A 2 0.18 27.89 14.23
CA ARG A 2 -1.14 27.61 13.65
C ARG A 2 -1.14 26.19 13.10
N LYS A 3 -1.98 25.31 13.65
CA LYS A 3 -2.31 24.04 13.01
C LYS A 3 -3.07 24.41 11.74
N GLY A 4 -2.43 24.28 10.58
CA GLY A 4 -3.13 24.37 9.30
C GLY A 4 -4.31 23.41 9.33
N GLU A 5 -5.46 23.85 8.84
CA GLU A 5 -6.64 23.00 8.78
C GLU A 5 -6.34 21.71 8.01
N PRO A 6 -6.82 20.54 8.47
CA PRO A 6 -6.48 19.26 7.84
C PRO A 6 -7.03 19.20 6.42
N ALA A 7 -6.19 18.79 5.46
CA ALA A 7 -6.65 18.46 4.12
C ALA A 7 -7.78 17.41 4.18
N SER A 8 -8.80 17.58 3.34
CA SER A 8 -9.90 16.62 3.25
C SER A 8 -9.50 15.45 2.35
N ILE A 9 -9.55 14.24 2.89
CA ILE A 9 -9.23 12.99 2.19
C ILE A 9 -10.54 12.35 1.74
N TYR A 10 -10.61 11.95 0.49
CA TYR A 10 -11.73 11.18 -0.07
C TYR A 10 -11.21 9.84 -0.56
N ILE A 11 -11.86 8.75 -0.19
CA ILE A 11 -11.54 7.39 -0.63
C ILE A 11 -12.73 6.92 -1.46
N ASN A 12 -12.48 6.60 -2.72
CA ASN A 12 -13.52 6.25 -3.70
C ASN A 12 -14.67 7.28 -3.74
N GLY A 13 -14.35 8.56 -3.56
CA GLY A 13 -15.31 9.67 -3.54
C GLY A 13 -16.05 9.89 -2.20
N ILE A 14 -15.84 9.03 -1.20
CA ILE A 14 -16.43 9.15 0.14
C ILE A 14 -15.42 9.84 1.05
N GLN A 15 -15.86 10.85 1.81
CA GLN A 15 -14.98 11.51 2.77
C GLN A 15 -14.48 10.51 3.81
N GLY A 16 -13.16 10.33 3.86
CA GLY A 16 -12.47 9.38 4.73
C GLY A 16 -11.42 10.07 5.59
N ASN A 17 -10.66 9.26 6.32
CA ASN A 17 -9.52 9.70 7.11
C ASN A 17 -8.33 8.76 6.88
N ILE A 18 -7.15 9.13 7.41
CA ILE A 18 -5.91 8.33 7.33
C ILE A 18 -6.08 6.93 7.95
N GLN A 19 -7.06 6.73 8.82
CA GLN A 19 -7.32 5.45 9.51
C GLN A 19 -8.39 4.60 8.82
N SER A 20 -8.93 5.05 7.69
CA SER A 20 -9.98 4.31 6.99
C SER A 20 -9.39 3.04 6.39
N GLN A 21 -10.12 1.92 6.46
CA GLN A 21 -9.73 0.69 5.78
C GLN A 21 -9.73 0.93 4.28
N ILE A 22 -8.53 1.04 3.71
CA ILE A 22 -8.31 1.23 2.27
C ILE A 22 -7.99 -0.13 1.66
N SER A 23 -8.64 -0.40 0.54
CA SER A 23 -8.41 -1.59 -0.26
C SER A 23 -7.40 -1.32 -1.37
N ASN A 24 -6.77 -2.39 -1.84
CA ASN A 24 -5.84 -2.30 -2.95
C ASN A 24 -6.51 -1.67 -4.19
N GLY A 25 -5.88 -0.64 -4.76
CA GLY A 25 -6.41 0.03 -5.95
C GLY A 25 -7.53 1.06 -5.69
N ASP A 26 -7.84 1.38 -4.43
CA ASP A 26 -8.73 2.49 -4.09
C ASP A 26 -8.19 3.82 -4.64
N ILE A 27 -9.12 4.72 -5.00
CA ILE A 27 -8.80 6.07 -5.47
C ILE A 27 -8.88 7.02 -4.28
N ILE A 28 -7.74 7.59 -3.91
CA ILE A 28 -7.62 8.60 -2.86
C ILE A 28 -7.53 9.97 -3.53
N THR A 29 -8.46 10.87 -3.18
CA THR A 29 -8.46 12.26 -3.67
C THR A 29 -8.22 13.20 -2.49
N ILE A 30 -7.27 14.11 -2.65
CA ILE A 30 -6.94 15.10 -1.64
C ILE A 30 -7.47 16.47 -2.07
N LYS A 31 -8.26 17.09 -1.19
CA LYS A 31 -8.73 18.48 -1.36
C LYS A 31 -8.18 19.37 -0.26
N THR A 32 -7.49 20.42 -0.68
CA THR A 32 -6.97 21.49 0.19
C THR A 32 -7.76 22.76 -0.04
N GLN A 33 -7.94 23.60 1.00
CA GLN A 33 -8.54 24.91 0.83
C GLN A 33 -7.51 25.85 0.19
N GLU A 34 -7.92 26.59 -0.85
CA GLU A 34 -7.02 27.40 -1.71
C GLU A 34 -6.44 28.65 -1.00
N GLU A 35 -6.89 28.99 0.20
CA GLU A 35 -6.65 30.31 0.80
C GLU A 35 -5.43 30.44 1.73
N GLU A 36 -4.73 29.36 2.08
CA GLU A 36 -3.48 29.48 2.85
C GLU A 36 -2.31 28.84 2.09
N LYS A 37 -1.32 29.68 1.74
CA LYS A 37 0.02 29.35 1.20
C LYS A 37 0.31 27.86 1.26
N ASP A 38 0.23 27.20 0.10
CA ASP A 38 0.55 25.79 -0.17
C ASP A 38 1.19 25.08 1.03
N PRO A 39 0.40 24.43 1.90
CA PRO A 39 0.99 23.43 2.77
C PRO A 39 1.65 22.42 1.84
N GLU A 40 2.98 22.29 1.93
CA GLU A 40 3.71 21.26 1.19
C GLU A 40 3.32 19.90 1.77
N ILE A 41 2.17 19.36 1.34
CA ILE A 41 1.70 18.07 1.78
C ILE A 41 2.50 17.01 1.02
N ILE A 42 3.28 16.24 1.76
CA ILE A 42 4.07 15.14 1.21
C ILE A 42 3.22 13.88 1.27
N LEU A 43 3.25 13.07 0.21
CA LEU A 43 2.45 11.87 0.09
C LEU A 43 2.65 10.89 1.27
N ARG A 44 3.90 10.67 1.69
CA ARG A 44 4.20 9.85 2.88
C ARG A 44 3.53 10.33 4.18
N ASP A 45 3.25 11.62 4.32
CA ASP A 45 2.63 12.14 5.55
C ASP A 45 1.13 11.85 5.59
N VAL A 46 0.53 11.56 4.43
CA VAL A 46 -0.90 11.24 4.27
C VAL A 46 -1.12 9.74 4.25
N VAL A 47 -0.29 9.00 3.51
CA VAL A 47 -0.51 7.56 3.26
C VAL A 47 0.64 6.68 3.75
N GLY A 48 1.60 7.21 4.49
CA GLY A 48 2.84 6.50 4.87
C GLY A 48 2.62 5.17 5.58
N ASP A 49 1.65 5.10 6.50
CA ASP A 49 1.28 3.86 7.18
C ASP A 49 0.58 2.87 6.22
N MET A 50 -0.15 3.39 5.23
CA MET A 50 -0.83 2.58 4.21
C MET A 50 0.17 1.95 3.24
N LEU A 51 1.32 2.59 3.01
CA LEU A 51 2.37 2.07 2.12
C LEU A 51 3.08 0.83 2.68
N ARG A 52 2.87 0.50 3.95
CA ARG A 52 3.57 -0.58 4.63
C ARG A 52 2.65 -1.76 4.84
N LYS A 53 3.02 -2.87 4.21
CA LYS A 53 2.45 -4.18 4.48
C LYS A 53 3.59 -5.15 4.72
N THR A 54 3.62 -5.74 5.89
CA THR A 54 4.71 -6.60 6.34
C THR A 54 4.21 -8.03 6.45
N VAL A 55 4.99 -8.98 5.95
CA VAL A 55 4.73 -10.43 6.07
C VAL A 55 5.99 -11.14 6.57
N TYR A 56 5.84 -12.36 7.05
CA TYR A 56 6.95 -13.17 7.55
C TYR A 56 7.20 -14.35 6.61
N ILE A 57 8.28 -14.33 5.85
CA ILE A 57 8.65 -15.40 4.92
C ILE A 57 9.73 -16.26 5.57
N ASN A 58 9.44 -17.54 5.83
CA ASN A 58 10.36 -18.48 6.50
C ASN A 58 10.95 -17.91 7.82
N GLY A 59 10.11 -17.19 8.57
CA GLY A 59 10.48 -16.56 9.85
C GLY A 59 11.26 -15.24 9.72
N ARG A 60 11.50 -14.74 8.49
CA ARG A 60 12.10 -13.42 8.25
C ARG A 60 11.03 -12.41 7.89
N GLU A 61 11.10 -11.25 8.52
CA GLU A 61 10.24 -10.11 8.21
C GLU A 61 10.55 -9.58 6.80
N TYR A 62 9.50 -9.31 6.02
CA TYR A 62 9.58 -8.81 4.67
C TYR A 62 8.54 -7.69 4.48
N ASP A 63 9.02 -6.48 4.20
CA ASP A 63 8.20 -5.33 3.86
C ASP A 63 7.85 -5.38 2.36
N LEU A 64 6.57 -5.58 2.07
CA LEU A 64 6.05 -5.60 0.72
C LEU A 64 6.06 -4.19 0.14
N LYS A 65 6.58 -4.08 -1.08
CA LYS A 65 6.59 -2.81 -1.78
C LYS A 65 5.20 -2.45 -2.27
N SER A 66 4.92 -1.16 -2.20
CA SER A 66 3.70 -0.56 -2.69
C SER A 66 4.02 0.30 -3.90
N GLU A 67 3.29 0.12 -4.99
CA GLU A 67 3.36 1.00 -6.16
C GLU A 67 2.38 2.15 -5.97
N ILE A 68 2.90 3.38 -6.00
CA ILE A 68 2.09 4.59 -5.87
C ILE A 68 1.94 5.21 -7.24
N ARG A 69 0.70 5.49 -7.64
CA ARG A 69 0.40 6.22 -8.87
C ARG A 69 -0.36 7.50 -8.55
N VAL A 70 0.13 8.63 -9.04
CA VAL A 70 -0.59 9.91 -8.99
C VAL A 70 -0.97 10.32 -10.39
N ASN A 71 -2.27 10.53 -10.63
CA ASN A 71 -2.84 10.84 -11.95
C ASN A 71 -2.37 9.85 -13.04
N GLY A 72 -2.20 8.58 -12.67
CA GLY A 72 -1.73 7.50 -13.55
C GLY A 72 -0.21 7.35 -13.69
N GLN A 73 0.60 8.27 -13.13
CA GLN A 73 2.06 8.20 -13.19
C GLN A 73 2.63 7.58 -11.92
N ILE A 74 3.62 6.67 -12.06
CA ILE A 74 4.32 6.10 -10.91
C ILE A 74 5.17 7.18 -10.25
N VAL A 75 4.98 7.38 -8.94
CA VAL A 75 5.73 8.36 -8.14
C VAL A 75 6.28 7.72 -6.87
N ASN A 76 7.22 8.40 -6.23
CA ASN A 76 7.72 8.01 -4.92
C ASN A 76 6.89 8.64 -3.79
N ASP A 77 7.15 8.21 -2.56
CA ASP A 77 6.46 8.67 -1.35
C ASP A 77 6.81 10.11 -0.94
N ASP A 78 7.86 10.71 -1.51
CA ASP A 78 8.25 12.11 -1.35
C ASP A 78 7.50 13.08 -2.28
N TYR A 79 6.57 12.57 -3.10
CA TYR A 79 5.77 13.38 -4.00
C TYR A 79 4.97 14.46 -3.24
N LYS A 80 5.03 15.70 -3.75
CA LYS A 80 4.25 16.83 -3.25
C LYS A 80 2.84 16.80 -3.83
N ILE A 81 1.87 16.49 -2.98
CA ILE A 81 0.46 16.39 -3.36
C ILE A 81 -0.07 17.76 -3.77
N LYS A 82 -0.76 17.81 -4.90
CA LYS A 82 -1.47 18.99 -5.39
C LYS A 82 -2.96 18.85 -5.17
N ASN A 83 -3.64 20.00 -5.07
CA ASN A 83 -5.09 20.03 -4.97
C ASN A 83 -5.72 19.29 -6.16
N GLY A 84 -6.60 18.33 -5.88
CA GLY A 84 -7.28 17.53 -6.89
C GLY A 84 -6.50 16.34 -7.43
N ASP A 85 -5.31 16.04 -6.90
CA ASP A 85 -4.57 14.83 -7.29
C ASP A 85 -5.37 13.56 -6.95
N SER A 86 -5.34 12.62 -7.91
CA SER A 86 -5.88 11.27 -7.74
C SER A 86 -4.75 10.29 -7.50
N ILE A 87 -4.72 9.71 -6.30
CA ILE A 87 -3.67 8.81 -5.84
C ILE A 87 -4.25 7.39 -5.81
N ILE A 88 -3.52 6.44 -6.41
CA ILE A 88 -3.84 5.02 -6.40
C ILE A 88 -2.64 4.30 -5.81
N ILE A 89 -2.86 3.52 -4.76
CA ILE A 89 -1.82 2.70 -4.13
C ILE A 89 -2.10 1.24 -4.45
N LYS A 90 -1.07 0.55 -4.91
CA LYS A 90 -1.12 -0.88 -5.22
C LYS A 90 -0.15 -1.67 -4.36
N HIS A 91 -0.65 -2.63 -3.60
CA HIS A 91 0.12 -3.56 -2.79
C HIS A 91 0.18 -4.95 -3.43
N ALA A 92 1.18 -5.74 -3.04
CA ALA A 92 1.12 -7.18 -3.19
C ALA A 92 -0.09 -7.73 -2.41
N GLU A 93 -1.00 -8.40 -3.11
CA GLU A 93 -2.24 -8.95 -2.55
C GLU A 93 -2.20 -10.45 -2.39
N THR A 94 -1.34 -11.14 -3.13
CA THR A 94 -1.30 -12.60 -3.15
C THR A 94 0.11 -13.14 -2.95
N ILE A 95 0.19 -14.42 -2.59
CA ILE A 95 1.47 -15.17 -2.57
C ILE A 95 2.20 -15.04 -3.91
N LYS A 96 1.47 -15.06 -5.04
CA LYS A 96 2.04 -14.90 -6.38
C LYS A 96 2.75 -13.57 -6.55
N ASP A 97 2.20 -12.49 -6.02
CA ASP A 97 2.83 -11.16 -6.09
C ASP A 97 4.17 -11.15 -5.34
N ILE A 98 4.23 -11.80 -4.18
CA ILE A 98 5.47 -11.97 -3.42
C ILE A 98 6.50 -12.77 -4.22
N LEU A 99 6.10 -13.91 -4.78
CA LEU A 99 7.00 -14.74 -5.58
C LEU A 99 7.56 -13.98 -6.79
N ASN A 100 6.73 -13.20 -7.46
CA ASN A 100 7.15 -12.35 -8.57
C ASN A 100 8.15 -11.28 -8.12
N GLU A 101 7.91 -10.62 -6.98
CA GLU A 101 8.83 -9.63 -6.41
C GLU A 101 10.19 -10.25 -6.07
N LEU A 102 10.18 -11.43 -5.46
CA LEU A 102 11.39 -12.20 -5.12
C LEU A 102 12.04 -12.89 -6.33
N ARG A 103 11.40 -12.84 -7.51
CA ARG A 103 11.80 -13.56 -8.73
C ARG A 103 11.94 -15.08 -8.53
N ILE A 104 11.04 -15.65 -7.74
CA ILE A 104 10.99 -17.08 -7.43
C ILE A 104 9.91 -17.73 -8.30
N SER A 105 10.22 -18.90 -8.87
CA SER A 105 9.22 -19.70 -9.59
C SER A 105 8.25 -20.39 -8.63
N GLU A 106 6.95 -20.34 -8.93
CA GLU A 106 5.89 -21.01 -8.17
C GLU A 106 6.04 -22.54 -8.11
N ASP A 107 6.68 -23.13 -9.12
CA ASP A 107 6.82 -24.58 -9.20
C ASP A 107 7.87 -25.14 -8.24
N SER A 108 8.82 -24.31 -7.79
CA SER A 108 10.00 -24.74 -7.02
C SER A 108 9.71 -25.02 -5.54
N PHE A 109 8.58 -24.55 -5.00
CA PHE A 109 8.29 -24.61 -3.56
C PHE A 109 6.89 -25.13 -3.26
N SER A 110 6.75 -25.80 -2.12
CA SER A 110 5.48 -25.99 -1.43
C SER A 110 5.27 -24.81 -0.47
N ILE A 111 4.08 -24.22 -0.50
CA ILE A 111 3.78 -22.96 0.20
C ILE A 111 2.67 -23.21 1.22
N SER A 112 2.89 -22.69 2.43
CA SER A 112 1.89 -22.67 3.49
C SER A 112 1.69 -21.23 3.99
N LEU A 113 0.44 -20.82 4.11
CA LEU A 113 0.04 -19.57 4.74
C LEU A 113 -0.52 -19.86 6.13
N ASN A 114 0.07 -19.24 7.16
CA ASN A 114 -0.31 -19.41 8.56
C ASN A 114 -0.38 -20.89 9.00
N GLY A 115 0.58 -21.70 8.50
CA GLY A 115 0.69 -23.13 8.77
C GLY A 115 -0.23 -24.04 7.95
N LYS A 116 -1.05 -23.49 7.04
CA LYS A 116 -1.94 -24.26 6.16
C LYS A 116 -1.42 -24.24 4.72
N PRO A 117 -1.31 -25.39 4.03
CA PRO A 117 -0.98 -25.42 2.61
C PRO A 117 -1.96 -24.55 1.80
N CYS A 118 -1.44 -23.71 0.91
CA CYS A 118 -2.26 -22.79 0.12
C CYS A 118 -1.78 -22.74 -1.34
N SER A 119 -2.61 -22.17 -2.21
CA SER A 119 -2.24 -21.86 -3.60
C SER A 119 -1.57 -20.50 -3.69
N VAL A 120 -0.85 -20.24 -4.79
CA VAL A 120 -0.22 -18.94 -5.03
C VAL A 120 -1.22 -17.79 -5.23
N SER A 121 -2.49 -18.12 -5.52
CA SER A 121 -3.59 -17.15 -5.62
C SER A 121 -4.16 -16.76 -4.26
N GLU A 122 -3.72 -17.37 -3.16
CA GLU A 122 -4.21 -17.03 -1.82
C GLU A 122 -3.87 -15.59 -1.49
N LYS A 123 -4.85 -14.88 -0.93
CA LYS A 123 -4.65 -13.51 -0.48
C LYS A 123 -3.82 -13.48 0.79
N ILE A 124 -2.99 -12.46 0.89
CA ILE A 124 -2.14 -12.21 2.06
C ILE A 124 -2.62 -10.95 2.77
N ASP A 125 -2.55 -10.96 4.10
CA ASP A 125 -2.82 -9.82 4.96
C ASP A 125 -1.56 -9.39 5.72
N ASN A 126 -1.61 -8.20 6.31
CA ASN A 126 -0.51 -7.69 7.13
C ASN A 126 -0.27 -8.60 8.34
N GLY A 127 0.97 -9.02 8.55
CA GLY A 127 1.38 -9.92 9.63
C GLY A 127 1.32 -11.41 9.29
N ASP A 128 0.89 -11.78 8.09
CA ASP A 128 0.80 -13.17 7.68
C ASP A 128 2.15 -13.88 7.65
N ARG A 129 2.12 -15.18 7.94
CA ARG A 129 3.30 -16.05 7.96
C ARG A 129 3.27 -16.99 6.77
N ILE A 130 4.29 -16.87 5.92
CA ILE A 130 4.45 -17.65 4.70
C ILE A 130 5.64 -18.59 4.91
N GLU A 131 5.38 -19.89 4.84
CA GLU A 131 6.44 -20.90 4.81
C GLU A 131 6.61 -21.43 3.39
N MET A 132 7.86 -21.47 2.93
CA MET A 132 8.23 -22.01 1.63
C MET A 132 9.24 -23.13 1.84
N LYS A 133 8.89 -24.34 1.41
CA LYS A 133 9.76 -25.53 1.48
C LYS A 133 10.03 -26.03 0.07
N VAL A 134 11.31 -26.27 -0.24
CA VAL A 134 11.73 -26.87 -1.52
C VAL A 134 11.02 -28.21 -1.69
N LYS A 135 10.50 -28.48 -2.89
CA LYS A 135 9.89 -29.77 -3.22
C LYS A 135 10.94 -30.87 -3.38
#